data_AF-A0A060BVS4-F1
#
_entry.id   AF-A0A060BVS4-F1
#
_cell.length_a   1.000
_cell.length_b   1.000
_cell.length_c   1.000
_cell.angle_alpha   90.00
_cell.angle_beta   90.00
_cell.angle_gamma   90.00
#
_symmetry.space_group_name_H-M   'P 1'
#
loop_
_entity.id
_entity.type
_entity.pdbx_description
1 polymer ?
#
loop_
_entity_poly.entity_id
_entity_poly.type
_entity_poly.pdbx_seq_one_letter_code
_entity_poly.pdbx_strand_id
1 'polypeptide(L)' 'QCGFKAMTQEAAHALLPYVEDDEWFFDTELLMNAQWMGMRLMEIPVHWVEDTGTTVNIPDTVAKDLKRDEASQT' A
#
# COMPACT_ATOMS: atom_id res chain seq x y z
N GLN A 1 7.95 1.97 -0.09
CA GLN A 1 6.69 2.74 -0.24
C GLN A 1 6.75 3.89 0.76
N CYS A 2 6.67 5.13 0.30
CA CYS A 2 7.02 6.32 1.09
C CYS A 2 5.73 7.06 1.47
N GLY A 3 5.18 6.78 2.65
CA GLY A 3 4.09 7.59 3.21
C GLY A 3 3.30 6.84 4.27
N PHE A 4 2.99 7.51 5.38
CA PHE A 4 2.05 6.99 6.37
C PHE A 4 0.61 7.13 5.88
N LYS A 5 -0.24 6.16 6.23
CA LYS A 5 -1.68 6.21 6.01
C LYS A 5 -2.36 6.09 7.35
N ALA A 6 -3.32 6.98 7.59
CA ALA A 6 -4.11 6.97 8.81
C ALA A 6 -5.57 7.10 8.42
N MET A 7 -6.42 6.36 9.12
CA MET A 7 -7.87 6.37 8.95
C MET A 7 -8.52 6.15 10.32
N THR A 8 -9.78 6.55 10.46
CA THR A 8 -10.53 6.23 11.68
C THR A 8 -10.86 4.74 11.74
N GLN A 9 -11.21 4.24 12.93
CA GLN A 9 -11.62 2.84 13.06
C GLN A 9 -12.86 2.53 12.21
N GLU A 10 -13.80 3.46 12.12
CA GLU A 10 -15.01 3.33 11.31
C GLU A 10 -14.67 3.24 9.82
N ALA A 11 -13.74 4.08 9.34
CA ALA A 11 -13.26 4.03 7.97
C ALA A 11 -12.55 2.69 7.69
N ALA A 12 -11.73 2.19 8.61
CA ALA A 12 -11.06 0.91 8.46
C ALA A 12 -12.05 -0.26 8.35
N HIS A 13 -13.05 -0.32 9.24
CA HIS A 13 -14.08 -1.37 9.19
C HIS A 13 -14.93 -1.31 7.92
N ALA A 14 -15.16 -0.10 7.37
CA ALA A 14 -15.90 0.06 6.13
C ALA A 14 -15.06 -0.25 4.88
N LEU A 15 -13.75 0.02 4.91
CA LEU A 15 -12.90 0.02 3.72
C LEU A 15 -12.11 -1.29 3.54
N LEU A 16 -11.50 -1.81 4.61
CA LEU A 16 -10.60 -2.96 4.53
C LEU A 16 -11.24 -4.25 3.98
N PRO A 17 -12.55 -4.54 4.19
CA PRO A 17 -13.17 -5.73 3.58
C PRO A 17 -13.21 -5.74 2.04
N TYR A 18 -12.93 -4.60 1.40
CA TYR A 18 -12.95 -4.45 -0.06
C TYR A 18 -11.55 -4.35 -0.69
N VAL A 19 -10.50 -4.43 0.13
CA VAL A 19 -9.12 -4.49 -0.35
C VAL A 19 -8.73 -5.96 -0.45
N GLU A 20 -8.31 -6.39 -1.64
CA GLU A 20 -7.97 -7.77 -1.94
C GLU A 20 -6.45 -8.01 -1.86
N ASP A 21 -5.65 -7.04 -2.29
CA ASP A 21 -4.18 -7.12 -2.27
C ASP A 21 -3.63 -6.56 -0.94
N ASP A 22 -2.89 -7.38 -0.19
CA ASP A 22 -2.21 -6.99 1.05
C ASP A 22 -0.69 -6.73 0.85
N GLU A 23 -0.24 -6.68 -0.40
CA GLU A 23 1.14 -6.47 -0.80
C GLU A 23 1.34 -5.08 -1.44
N TRP A 24 2.03 -5.01 -2.59
CA TRP A 24 2.50 -3.76 -3.18
C TRP A 24 1.35 -2.89 -3.72
N PHE A 25 0.18 -3.49 -4.01
CA PHE A 25 -0.95 -2.80 -4.62
C PHE A 25 -2.00 -2.34 -3.59
N PHE A 26 -1.90 -2.83 -2.35
CA PHE A 26 -2.75 -2.47 -1.21
C PHE A 26 -3.16 -0.99 -1.17
N ASP A 27 -2.20 -0.07 -1.21
CA ASP A 27 -2.49 1.36 -1.07
C ASP A 27 -3.31 1.92 -2.24
N THR A 28 -3.15 1.37 -3.44
CA THR A 28 -3.91 1.81 -4.62
C THR A 28 -5.36 1.39 -4.49
N GLU A 29 -5.62 0.13 -4.14
CA GLU A 29 -6.97 -0.36 -3.90
C GLU A 29 -7.64 0.38 -2.75
N LEU A 30 -6.92 0.55 -1.65
CA LEU A 30 -7.38 1.28 -0.48
C LEU A 30 -7.87 2.69 -0.85
N LEU A 31 -7.06 3.44 -1.61
CA LEU A 31 -7.39 4.81 -2.01
C LEU A 31 -8.51 4.87 -3.07
N MET A 32 -8.52 3.95 -4.03
CA MET A 32 -9.57 3.88 -5.06
C MET A 32 -10.92 3.54 -4.44
N ASN A 33 -10.98 2.53 -3.56
CA ASN A 33 -12.19 2.15 -2.84
C ASN A 33 -12.69 3.31 -1.95
N ALA A 34 -11.79 4.00 -1.24
CA ALA A 34 -12.17 5.14 -0.41
C ALA A 34 -12.79 6.28 -1.24
N GLN A 35 -12.23 6.57 -2.43
CA GLN A 35 -12.81 7.55 -3.35
C GLN A 35 -14.18 7.11 -3.85
N TRP A 36 -14.33 5.85 -4.30
CA TRP A 36 -15.61 5.33 -4.81
C TRP A 36 -16.70 5.30 -3.76
N MET A 37 -16.36 5.06 -2.49
CA MET A 37 -17.29 5.14 -1.36
C MET A 37 -17.60 6.59 -0.92
N GLY A 38 -17.02 7.60 -1.58
CA GLY A 38 -17.23 9.01 -1.26
C GLY A 38 -16.60 9.46 0.07
N MET A 39 -15.56 8.75 0.54
CA MET A 39 -14.84 9.14 1.76
C MET A 39 -14.00 10.40 1.52
N ARG A 40 -13.81 11.21 2.56
CA ARG A 40 -12.93 12.38 2.49
C ARG A 40 -11.48 11.93 2.58
N LEU A 41 -10.68 12.31 1.58
CA LEU A 41 -9.23 12.10 1.57
C LEU A 41 -8.52 13.43 1.81
N MET A 42 -7.47 13.40 2.63
CA MET A 42 -6.62 14.54 2.91
C MET A 42 -5.16 14.11 2.77
N GLU A 43 -4.40 14.88 2.01
CA GLU A 43 -2.95 14.72 1.92
C GLU A 43 -2.29 15.78 2.80
N ILE A 44 -1.44 15.33 3.71
CA ILE A 44 -0.67 16.20 4.60
C ILE A 44 0.80 16.09 4.20
N PRO A 45 1.43 17.18 3.70
CA PRO A 45 2.83 17.13 3.31
C PRO A 45 3.71 16.88 4.54
N VAL A 46 4.68 15.98 4.41
CA VAL A 46 5.67 15.69 5.43
C VAL A 46 7.07 15.93 4.90
N HIS A 47 7.93 16.53 5.73
CA HIS A 47 9.35 16.60 5.43
C HIS A 47 9.98 15.23 5.69
N TRP A 48 10.33 14.54 4.61
CA TRP A 48 11.01 13.26 4.68
C TRP A 48 12.52 13.48 4.69
N VAL A 49 13.20 12.88 5.66
CA VAL A 49 14.67 12.85 5.74
C VAL A 49 15.09 11.41 5.47
N GLU A 50 15.78 11.20 4.36
CA GLU A 50 16.25 9.87 3.96
C GLU A 50 17.47 9.47 4.78
N ASP A 51 17.43 8.29 5.38
CA ASP A 51 18.59 7.68 6.04
C ASP A 51 19.31 6.76 5.04
N THR A 52 20.53 7.16 4.66
CA THR A 52 21.37 6.47 3.66
C THR A 52 21.94 5.13 4.12
N GLY A 53 21.69 4.69 5.37
CA GLY A 53 22.26 3.47 5.94
C GLY A 53 21.54 2.15 5.60
N THR A 54 20.41 2.18 4.89
CA THR A 54 19.57 0.99 4.70
C THR A 54 19.91 0.22 3.42
N THR A 55 20.18 -1.09 3.54
CA THR A 55 20.44 -1.98 2.41
C THR A 55 19.29 -2.97 2.21
N VAL A 56 18.99 -3.26 0.96
CA VAL A 56 17.92 -4.20 0.58
C VAL A 56 18.45 -5.63 0.56
N ASN A 57 17.70 -6.57 1.14
CA ASN A 57 17.99 -8.00 1.02
C ASN A 57 17.59 -8.50 -0.39
N ILE A 58 18.59 -8.68 -1.26
CA ILE A 58 18.39 -9.02 -2.67
C ILE A 58 17.70 -10.39 -2.87
N PRO A 59 18.12 -11.49 -2.21
CA PRO A 59 17.46 -12.80 -2.34
C PRO A 59 15.94 -12.78 -2.11
N ASP A 60 15.49 -12.18 -1.00
CA ASP A 60 14.07 -12.13 -0.65
C ASP A 60 13.27 -11.27 -1.63
N THR A 61 13.89 -10.20 -2.14
CA THR A 61 13.27 -9.29 -3.12
C THR A 61 13.04 -10.01 -4.45
N VAL A 62 14.05 -10.75 -4.93
CA VAL A 62 13.95 -11.51 -6.19
C VAL A 62 12.92 -12.64 -6.08
N ALA A 63 12.86 -13.34 -4.95
CA ALA A 63 11.88 -14.40 -4.75
C ALA A 63 10.43 -13.90 -4.79
N LYS A 64 10.16 -12.70 -4.24
CA LYS A 64 8.84 -12.06 -4.29
C LYS A 64 8.47 -11.59 -5.70
N ASP A 65 9.42 -10.99 -6.43
CA ASP A 65 9.18 -10.56 -7.82
C ASP A 65 8.85 -11.75 -8.74
N LEU A 66 9.59 -12.87 -8.62
CA LEU A 66 9.32 -14.07 -9.43
C LEU A 66 7.94 -14.67 -9.16
N LYS A 67 7.51 -14.71 -7.89
CA LYS A 67 6.16 -15.16 -7.52
C LYS A 67 5.06 -14.29 -8.13
N ARG A 68 5.32 -12.99 -8.30
CA ARG A 68 4.38 -12.01 -8.87
C ARG A 68 4.26 -12.12 -10.39
N ASP A 69 5.34 -12.45 -11.09
CA ASP A 69 5.33 -12.72 -12.53
C ASP A 69 4.49 -13.96 -12.88
N GLU A 70 4.49 -14.98 -12.01
CA GLU A 70 3.67 -16.19 -12.16
C GLU A 70 2.18 -15.92 -11.92
N ALA A 71 1.85 -15.06 -10.94
CA ALA A 71 0.47 -14.69 -10.63
C ALA A 71 -0.20 -13.79 -11.69
N SER A 72 0.59 -13.05 -12.47
CA SER A 72 0.10 -12.13 -13.52
C SER A 72 -0.27 -12.82 -14.85
N GLN A 73 -0.01 -14.12 -14.99
CA GLN A 73 -0.26 -14.92 -16.20
C GLN A 73 -1.48 -15.85 -16.09
N THR A 74 -2.23 -15.80 -14.98
CA THR A 74 -3.47 -16.57 -14.77
C THR A 74 -4.68 -15.63 -14.78
#